data_AF-A0A7C7SYW9-F1
#
_entry.id   AF-A0A7C7SYW9-F1
#
_cell.length_a   1.000
_cell.length_b   1.000
_cell.length_c   1.000
_cell.angle_alpha   90.00
_cell.angle_beta   90.00
_cell.angle_gamma   90.00
#
_symmetry.space_group_name_H-M   'P 1'
#
loop_
_entity.id
_entity.type
_entity.pdbx_description
1 polymer ?
#
loop_
_entity_poly.entity_id
_entity_poly.type
_entity_poly.pdbx_seq_one_letter_code
_entity_poly.pdbx_strand_id
1 'polypeptide(L)'
;MSDKVEQNLQEIMRSSTYRLAIEDPHFLKSPELRSVRVQLELLKPELVFSELGINSTVVAFGGTQIVDEAEATRKLANAKSALKRSPENTGLKRAVERSERILAKSKYYEAAREFAGLVSVARQTNGACDYVIVTGGGPGIMEAANRGAFEANSKSIGLNISLPAEQRPNPFITPELCFQFQYFAMRKLHFLMRAKALVVFPGGFGTLDELFDALTLRQTHRMQSIPIILFGRDYWSTVINFEFLADEGVIADEHLELVQYAETPEEAWQVICDYHGLN
;
A
#
# COMPACT_ATOMS: atom_id res chain seq x y z
N MET A 1 -46.31 40.10 -4.73
CA MET A 1 -45.87 39.50 -3.45
C MET A 1 -45.43 40.64 -2.55
N SER A 2 -45.65 40.60 -1.23
CA SER A 2 -45.08 41.63 -0.35
C SER A 2 -43.56 41.44 -0.26
N ASP A 3 -42.80 42.51 -0.04
CA ASP A 3 -41.33 42.47 0.04
C ASP A 3 -40.82 41.43 1.05
N LYS A 4 -41.56 41.25 2.15
CA LYS A 4 -41.29 40.24 3.17
C LYS A 4 -41.39 38.80 2.65
N VAL A 5 -42.34 38.52 1.75
CA VAL A 5 -42.52 37.18 1.17
C VAL A 5 -41.47 36.89 0.11
N GLU A 6 -41.08 37.89 -0.69
CA GLU A 6 -39.97 37.75 -1.65
C GLU A 6 -38.64 37.51 -0.91
N GLN A 7 -38.34 38.28 0.13
CA GLN A 7 -37.16 38.07 0.95
C GLN A 7 -37.13 36.65 1.56
N ASN A 8 -38.25 36.19 2.11
CA ASN A 8 -38.34 34.84 2.68
C ASN A 8 -38.14 33.74 1.62
N LEU A 9 -38.66 33.93 0.40
CA LEU A 9 -38.41 33.00 -0.70
C LEU A 9 -36.92 32.92 -1.05
N GLN A 10 -36.23 34.07 -1.12
CA GLN A 10 -34.79 34.11 -1.35
C GLN A 10 -34.00 33.43 -0.22
N GLU A 11 -34.42 33.59 1.03
CA GLU A 11 -33.82 32.90 2.19
C GLU A 11 -34.03 31.38 2.11
N ILE A 12 -35.23 30.92 1.75
CA ILE A 12 -35.53 29.49 1.53
C ILE A 12 -34.63 28.92 0.43
N MET A 13 -34.55 29.59 -0.73
CA MET A 13 -33.76 29.10 -1.87
C MET A 13 -32.26 29.03 -1.57
N ARG A 14 -31.75 29.82 -0.62
CA ARG A 14 -30.36 29.78 -0.16
C ARG A 14 -30.10 28.79 0.96
N SER A 15 -31.15 28.38 1.67
CA SER A 15 -31.08 27.44 2.79
C SER A 15 -30.48 26.09 2.35
N SER A 16 -29.65 25.49 3.21
CA SER A 16 -29.16 24.13 2.99
C SER A 16 -30.29 23.12 2.94
N THR A 17 -31.37 23.33 3.70
CA THR A 17 -32.51 22.42 3.76
C THR A 17 -33.34 22.36 2.47
N TYR A 18 -33.18 23.34 1.58
CA TYR A 18 -33.83 23.34 0.26
C TYR A 18 -32.95 22.69 -0.83
N ARG A 19 -31.67 22.41 -0.54
CA ARG A 19 -30.76 21.72 -1.48
C ARG A 19 -31.09 20.24 -1.54
N LEU A 20 -30.87 19.62 -2.71
CA LEU A 20 -30.95 18.17 -2.84
C LEU A 20 -29.86 17.53 -1.97
N ALA A 21 -30.23 16.50 -1.20
CA ALA A 21 -29.31 15.84 -0.27
C ALA A 21 -28.05 15.27 -0.97
N ILE A 22 -28.20 14.74 -2.19
CA ILE A 22 -27.10 14.21 -3.01
C ILE A 22 -26.17 15.30 -3.57
N GLU A 23 -26.59 16.56 -3.54
CA GLU A 23 -25.84 17.73 -4.02
C GLU A 23 -25.37 18.63 -2.88
N ASP A 24 -25.63 18.28 -1.61
CA ASP A 24 -25.21 19.04 -0.43
C ASP A 24 -23.93 18.46 0.20
N PRO A 25 -22.74 19.04 -0.06
CA PRO A 25 -21.49 18.50 0.47
C PRO A 25 -21.37 18.64 1.99
N HIS A 26 -22.06 19.60 2.61
CA HIS A 26 -22.03 19.77 4.06
C HIS A 26 -22.79 18.62 4.73
N PHE A 27 -23.97 18.29 4.22
CA PHE A 27 -24.73 17.12 4.66
C PHE A 27 -23.97 15.82 4.37
N LEU A 28 -23.48 15.62 3.15
CA LEU A 28 -22.76 14.41 2.76
C LEU A 28 -21.46 14.17 3.54
N LYS A 29 -20.83 15.22 4.07
CA LYS A 29 -19.62 15.13 4.91
C LYS A 29 -19.90 15.13 6.41
N SER A 30 -21.17 15.26 6.83
CA SER A 30 -21.54 15.33 8.24
C SER A 30 -21.22 14.03 8.99
N PRO A 31 -20.95 14.05 10.32
CA PRO A 31 -20.65 12.84 11.08
C PRO A 31 -21.72 11.74 10.97
N GLU A 32 -22.99 12.12 10.86
CA GLU A 32 -24.16 11.23 10.79
C GLU A 32 -24.14 10.36 9.53
N LEU A 33 -23.61 10.87 8.41
CA LEU A 33 -23.48 10.12 7.16
C LEU A 33 -22.16 9.33 7.03
N ARG A 34 -21.44 9.12 8.14
CA ARG A 34 -20.21 8.32 8.13
C ARG A 34 -20.43 6.90 7.58
N SER A 35 -21.52 6.23 7.96
CA SER A 35 -21.83 4.87 7.48
C SER A 35 -21.99 4.82 5.96
N VAL A 36 -22.66 5.83 5.37
CA VAL A 36 -22.83 5.95 3.92
C VAL A 36 -21.48 6.18 3.24
N ARG A 37 -20.63 7.07 3.77
CA ARG A 37 -19.29 7.31 3.20
C ARG A 37 -18.39 6.08 3.28
N VAL A 38 -18.45 5.33 4.38
CA VAL A 38 -17.75 4.05 4.51
C VAL A 38 -18.22 3.05 3.46
N GLN A 39 -19.54 2.96 3.22
CA GLN A 39 -20.10 2.13 2.16
C GLN A 39 -19.64 2.56 0.77
N LEU A 40 -19.54 3.87 0.49
CA LEU A 40 -19.01 4.37 -0.78
C LEU A 40 -17.53 4.00 -0.98
N GLU A 41 -16.71 4.10 0.06
CA GLU A 41 -15.31 3.67 0.01
C GLU A 41 -15.17 2.17 -0.20
N LEU A 42 -16.10 1.36 0.31
CA LEU A 42 -16.17 -0.09 0.02
C LEU A 42 -16.53 -0.36 -1.44
N LEU A 43 -17.58 0.29 -1.94
CA LEU A 43 -18.18 -0.07 -3.23
C LEU A 43 -17.36 0.44 -4.41
N LYS A 44 -16.79 1.65 -4.33
CA LYS A 44 -16.15 2.29 -5.48
C LYS A 44 -14.99 1.46 -6.06
N PRO A 45 -14.02 0.95 -5.28
CA PRO A 45 -12.97 0.09 -5.82
C PRO A 45 -13.52 -1.22 -6.37
N GLU A 46 -14.44 -1.88 -5.66
CA GLU A 46 -14.97 -3.19 -6.06
C GLU A 46 -15.75 -3.16 -7.37
N LEU A 47 -16.53 -2.10 -7.60
CA LEU A 47 -17.25 -1.91 -8.86
C LEU A 47 -16.26 -1.74 -10.02
N VAL A 48 -15.27 -0.87 -9.87
CA VAL A 48 -14.24 -0.64 -10.90
C VAL A 48 -13.40 -1.90 -11.14
N PHE A 49 -13.02 -2.63 -10.09
CA PHE A 49 -12.29 -3.90 -10.23
C PHE A 49 -13.12 -4.94 -10.99
N SER A 50 -14.42 -5.02 -10.71
CA SER A 50 -15.33 -5.94 -11.39
C SER A 50 -15.52 -5.58 -12.86
N GLU A 51 -15.69 -4.29 -13.17
CA GLU A 51 -15.80 -3.77 -14.55
C GLU A 51 -14.52 -4.05 -15.38
N LEU A 52 -13.35 -3.95 -14.75
CA LEU A 52 -12.06 -4.18 -15.40
C LEU A 52 -11.60 -5.64 -15.36
N GLY A 53 -12.42 -6.55 -14.83
CA GLY A 53 -12.15 -8.00 -14.77
C GLY A 53 -11.02 -8.38 -13.80
N ILE A 54 -10.75 -7.56 -12.78
CA ILE A 54 -9.68 -7.80 -11.80
C ILE A 54 -10.18 -8.78 -10.74
N ASN A 55 -9.83 -10.06 -10.86
CA ASN A 55 -10.34 -11.10 -9.94
C ASN A 55 -9.43 -11.32 -8.73
N SER A 56 -8.16 -10.93 -8.83
CA SER A 56 -7.19 -11.16 -7.76
C SER A 56 -6.05 -10.15 -7.80
N THR A 57 -5.44 -9.94 -6.64
CA THR A 57 -4.33 -9.00 -6.45
C THR A 57 -3.15 -9.65 -5.75
N VAL A 58 -1.96 -9.10 -5.95
CA VAL A 58 -0.77 -9.38 -5.13
C VAL A 58 -0.37 -8.09 -4.44
N VAL A 59 -0.38 -8.11 -3.11
CA VAL A 59 -0.10 -6.93 -2.30
C VAL A 59 1.40 -6.80 -2.12
N ALA A 60 1.94 -5.62 -2.45
CA ALA A 60 3.35 -5.30 -2.21
C ALA A 60 3.48 -4.11 -1.25
N PHE A 61 4.08 -4.36 -0.08
CA PHE A 61 4.36 -3.33 0.93
C PHE A 61 5.84 -3.16 1.21
N GLY A 62 6.21 -1.97 1.67
CA GLY A 62 7.55 -1.68 2.14
C GLY A 62 7.75 -0.20 2.43
N GLY A 63 8.98 0.16 2.76
CA GLY A 63 9.34 1.51 3.18
C GLY A 63 9.21 2.55 2.06
N THR A 64 8.58 3.69 2.39
CA THR A 64 8.49 4.87 1.50
C THR A 64 9.83 5.55 1.23
N GLN A 65 10.84 5.26 2.06
CA GLN A 65 12.17 5.88 1.99
C GLN A 65 13.19 5.04 1.20
N ILE A 66 12.83 3.80 0.85
CA ILE A 66 13.70 2.93 0.06
C ILE A 66 13.45 3.26 -1.41
N VAL A 67 14.39 3.98 -2.01
CA VAL A 67 14.30 4.51 -3.39
C VAL A 67 15.35 3.86 -4.29
N ASP A 68 15.26 4.11 -5.59
CA ASP A 68 16.26 3.64 -6.55
C ASP A 68 17.69 4.11 -6.21
N GLU A 69 18.67 3.41 -6.74
CA GLU A 69 20.09 3.64 -6.43
C GLU A 69 20.55 5.05 -6.81
N ALA A 70 20.06 5.61 -7.92
CA ALA A 70 20.45 6.94 -8.37
C ALA A 70 19.90 8.02 -7.43
N GLU A 71 18.65 7.91 -6.98
CA GLU A 71 18.09 8.80 -5.97
C GLU A 71 18.78 8.63 -4.62
N ALA A 72 19.02 7.41 -4.15
CA ALA A 72 19.68 7.16 -2.88
C ALA A 72 21.11 7.72 -2.86
N THR A 73 21.85 7.57 -3.96
CA THR A 73 23.20 8.13 -4.13
C THR A 73 23.18 9.65 -4.07
N ARG A 74 22.22 10.30 -4.74
CA ARG A 74 22.03 11.77 -4.65
C ARG A 74 21.72 12.22 -3.22
N LYS A 75 20.82 11.53 -2.52
CA LYS A 75 20.48 11.82 -1.11
C LYS A 75 21.70 11.68 -0.20
N LEU A 76 22.52 10.65 -0.40
CA LEU A 76 23.75 10.45 0.35
C LEU A 76 24.77 11.56 0.09
N ALA A 77 24.98 11.95 -1.17
CA ALA A 77 25.89 13.03 -1.55
C ALA A 77 25.47 14.38 -0.91
N ASN A 78 24.16 14.66 -0.90
CA ASN A 78 23.61 15.85 -0.25
C ASN A 78 23.82 15.83 1.27
N ALA A 79 23.56 14.69 1.93
CA ALA A 79 23.80 14.53 3.36
C ALA A 79 25.28 14.71 3.73
N LYS A 80 26.21 14.10 2.97
CA LYS A 80 27.66 14.27 3.16
C LYS A 80 28.09 15.71 2.97
N SER A 81 27.54 16.40 1.97
CA SER A 81 27.84 17.81 1.72
C SER A 81 27.33 18.72 2.84
N ALA A 82 26.15 18.45 3.39
CA ALA A 82 25.62 19.17 4.54
C ALA A 82 26.50 18.96 5.79
N LEU A 83 26.91 17.72 6.07
CA LEU A 83 27.79 17.41 7.20
C LEU A 83 29.16 18.10 7.08
N LYS A 84 29.74 18.18 5.87
CA LYS A 84 31.00 18.91 5.63
C LYS A 84 30.92 20.38 6.04
N ARG A 85 29.74 21.02 5.91
CA ARG A 85 29.52 22.43 6.31
C ARG A 85 29.34 22.60 7.82
N SER A 86 29.01 21.54 8.54
CA SER A 86 28.82 21.57 10.00
C SER A 86 29.21 20.23 10.63
N PRO A 87 30.54 19.94 10.75
CA PRO A 87 31.03 18.60 11.11
C PRO A 87 30.60 18.12 12.49
N GLU A 88 30.38 19.03 13.44
CA GLU A 88 29.98 18.68 14.81
C GLU A 88 28.48 18.43 14.97
N ASN A 89 27.67 18.64 13.92
CA ASN A 89 26.23 18.43 14.02
C ASN A 89 25.89 16.93 14.05
N THR A 90 25.48 16.44 15.21
CA THR A 90 25.10 15.04 15.45
C THR A 90 23.90 14.60 14.61
N GLY A 91 22.96 15.50 14.33
CA GLY A 91 21.82 15.25 13.43
C GLY A 91 22.27 14.97 12.00
N LEU A 92 23.25 15.74 11.50
CA LEU A 92 23.82 15.53 10.17
C LEU A 92 24.67 14.25 10.10
N LYS A 93 25.43 13.92 11.16
CA LYS A 93 26.13 12.62 11.26
C LYS A 93 25.14 11.47 11.11
N ARG A 94 24.05 11.50 11.89
CA ARG A 94 22.96 10.51 11.81
C ARG A 94 22.28 10.49 10.45
N ALA A 95 22.13 11.64 9.79
CA ALA A 95 21.54 11.72 8.45
C ALA A 95 22.41 11.01 7.39
N VAL A 96 23.74 11.18 7.44
CA VAL A 96 24.66 10.46 6.56
C VAL A 96 24.55 8.95 6.75
N GLU A 97 24.64 8.46 7.98
CA GLU A 97 24.52 7.02 8.25
C GLU A 97 23.17 6.45 7.79
N ARG A 98 22.08 7.22 7.95
CA ARG A 98 20.75 6.82 7.46
C ARG A 98 20.73 6.75 5.95
N SER A 99 21.29 7.73 5.25
CA SER A 99 21.38 7.70 3.79
C SER A 99 22.25 6.55 3.28
N GLU A 100 23.32 6.18 3.97
CA GLU A 100 24.13 5.00 3.64
C GLU A 100 23.32 3.71 3.81
N ARG A 101 22.56 3.59 4.90
CA ARG A 101 21.64 2.46 5.12
C ARG A 101 20.48 2.43 4.12
N ILE A 102 20.05 3.56 3.55
CA ILE A 102 19.03 3.62 2.50
C ILE A 102 19.63 3.18 1.16
N LEU A 103 20.82 3.67 0.80
CA LEU A 103 21.53 3.26 -0.41
C LEU A 103 21.75 1.74 -0.42
N ALA A 104 22.18 1.16 0.70
CA ALA A 104 22.32 -0.30 0.83
C ALA A 104 20.99 -1.06 0.67
N LYS A 105 19.85 -0.39 0.89
CA LYS A 105 18.49 -0.95 0.71
C LYS A 105 17.92 -0.70 -0.69
N SER A 106 18.55 0.10 -1.54
CA SER A 106 18.08 0.33 -2.92
C SER A 106 17.96 -0.96 -3.72
N LYS A 107 18.71 -2.02 -3.36
CA LYS A 107 18.51 -3.37 -3.90
C LYS A 107 17.07 -3.89 -3.73
N TYR A 108 16.38 -3.54 -2.65
CA TYR A 108 14.99 -3.93 -2.43
C TYR A 108 14.01 -3.15 -3.32
N TYR A 109 14.36 -1.93 -3.74
CA TYR A 109 13.59 -1.20 -4.74
C TYR A 109 13.64 -1.96 -6.07
N GLU A 110 14.83 -2.32 -6.55
CA GLU A 110 14.94 -3.10 -7.80
C GLU A 110 14.29 -4.47 -7.68
N ALA A 111 14.45 -5.18 -6.54
CA ALA A 111 13.79 -6.45 -6.32
C ALA A 111 12.25 -6.35 -6.35
N ALA A 112 11.66 -5.30 -5.74
CA ALA A 112 10.22 -5.08 -5.78
C ALA A 112 9.71 -4.77 -7.21
N ARG A 113 10.49 -4.01 -7.97
CA ARG A 113 10.21 -3.71 -9.38
C ARG A 113 10.27 -4.97 -10.24
N GLU A 114 11.33 -5.76 -10.12
CA GLU A 114 11.51 -7.01 -10.87
C GLU A 114 10.41 -8.02 -10.53
N PHE A 115 10.15 -8.24 -9.23
CA PHE A 115 9.08 -9.12 -8.75
C PHE A 115 7.73 -8.73 -9.36
N ALA A 116 7.36 -7.45 -9.27
CA ALA A 116 6.09 -6.97 -9.81
C ALA A 116 5.99 -7.15 -11.33
N GLY A 117 7.09 -6.97 -12.06
CA GLY A 117 7.18 -7.26 -13.49
C GLY A 117 6.95 -8.74 -13.79
N LEU A 118 7.63 -9.64 -13.07
CA LEU A 118 7.50 -11.10 -13.23
C LEU A 118 6.05 -11.57 -13.03
N VAL A 119 5.42 -11.19 -11.92
CA VAL A 119 4.02 -11.55 -11.63
C VAL A 119 3.08 -11.02 -12.71
N SER A 120 3.29 -9.77 -13.14
CA SER A 120 2.44 -9.12 -14.14
C SER A 120 2.52 -9.81 -15.50
N VAL A 121 3.73 -10.11 -15.99
CA VAL A 121 3.94 -10.85 -17.24
C VAL A 121 3.35 -12.26 -17.14
N ALA A 122 3.44 -12.91 -15.99
CA ALA A 122 2.92 -14.27 -15.83
C ALA A 122 1.38 -14.31 -15.80
N ARG A 123 0.71 -13.30 -15.21
CA ARG A 123 -0.72 -13.39 -14.82
C ARG A 123 -1.65 -12.40 -15.49
N GLN A 124 -1.13 -11.41 -16.20
CA GLN A 124 -1.92 -10.42 -16.94
C GLN A 124 -1.75 -10.56 -18.46
N THR A 125 -1.89 -11.79 -18.98
CA THR A 125 -1.76 -12.11 -20.41
C THR A 125 -3.07 -12.60 -21.00
N ASN A 126 -3.22 -12.53 -22.33
CA ASN A 126 -4.37 -13.05 -23.07
C ASN A 126 -5.74 -12.54 -22.56
N GLY A 127 -5.79 -11.29 -22.10
CA GLY A 127 -7.00 -10.66 -21.56
C GLY A 127 -7.32 -11.04 -20.12
N ALA A 128 -6.53 -11.91 -19.47
CA ALA A 128 -6.63 -12.16 -18.04
C ALA A 128 -6.14 -10.94 -17.24
N CYS A 129 -6.72 -10.75 -16.06
CA CYS A 129 -6.35 -9.67 -15.15
C CYS A 129 -6.33 -10.20 -13.71
N ASP A 130 -5.49 -11.21 -13.49
CA ASP A 130 -5.29 -11.84 -12.20
C ASP A 130 -3.94 -11.43 -11.59
N TYR A 131 -3.81 -11.57 -10.27
CA TYR A 131 -2.60 -11.23 -9.51
C TYR A 131 -2.11 -9.80 -9.78
N VAL A 132 -3.04 -8.87 -9.99
CA VAL A 132 -2.74 -7.48 -10.28
C VAL A 132 -1.98 -6.87 -9.09
N ILE A 133 -0.85 -6.24 -9.36
CA ILE A 133 -0.03 -5.61 -8.32
C ILE A 133 -0.83 -4.49 -7.66
N VAL A 134 -1.01 -4.58 -6.34
CA VAL A 134 -1.68 -3.54 -5.54
C VAL A 134 -0.73 -3.02 -4.47
N THR A 135 -0.65 -1.69 -4.38
CA THR A 135 0.20 -1.00 -3.42
C THR A 135 -0.55 0.15 -2.76
N GLY A 136 0.06 0.80 -1.77
CA GLY A 136 -0.47 2.03 -1.20
C GLY A 136 -0.35 3.27 -2.10
N GLY A 137 0.23 3.14 -3.30
CA GLY A 137 0.37 4.19 -4.30
C GLY A 137 1.38 5.29 -3.96
N GLY A 138 2.16 5.14 -2.88
CA GLY A 138 3.18 6.09 -2.48
C GLY A 138 4.54 5.89 -3.17
N PRO A 139 5.56 6.65 -2.75
CA PRO A 139 6.94 6.48 -3.23
C PRO A 139 7.59 5.22 -2.62
N GLY A 140 8.82 4.96 -3.04
CA GLY A 140 9.67 3.90 -2.50
C GLY A 140 9.27 2.52 -3.00
N ILE A 141 9.17 1.50 -2.13
CA ILE A 141 8.82 0.13 -2.56
C ILE A 141 7.47 0.08 -3.29
N MET A 142 6.48 0.87 -2.85
CA MET A 142 5.17 0.92 -3.52
C MET A 142 5.31 1.41 -4.96
N GLU A 143 6.11 2.45 -5.19
CA GLU A 143 6.41 2.95 -6.53
C GLU A 143 7.18 1.92 -7.34
N ALA A 144 8.18 1.26 -6.76
CA ALA A 144 8.95 0.23 -7.43
C ALA A 144 8.06 -0.89 -7.97
N ALA A 145 7.14 -1.38 -7.14
CA ALA A 145 6.19 -2.41 -7.54
C ALA A 145 5.22 -1.92 -8.63
N ASN A 146 4.64 -0.73 -8.51
CA ASN A 146 3.81 -0.17 -9.59
C ASN A 146 4.61 0.01 -10.90
N ARG A 147 5.87 0.45 -10.80
CA ARG A 147 6.79 0.63 -11.92
C ARG A 147 7.10 -0.68 -12.64
N GLY A 148 7.34 -1.76 -11.90
CA GLY A 148 7.56 -3.09 -12.47
C GLY A 148 6.41 -3.55 -13.36
N ALA A 149 5.18 -3.42 -12.86
CA ALA A 149 3.97 -3.72 -13.62
C ALA A 149 3.78 -2.78 -14.83
N PHE A 150 4.06 -1.48 -14.65
CA PHE A 150 3.97 -0.49 -15.73
C PHE A 150 4.94 -0.80 -16.88
N GLU A 151 6.20 -1.10 -16.57
CA GLU A 151 7.21 -1.46 -17.58
C GLU A 151 6.89 -2.79 -18.28
N ALA A 152 6.16 -3.68 -17.60
CA ALA A 152 5.56 -4.89 -18.18
C ALA A 152 4.27 -4.63 -18.99
N ASN A 153 3.90 -3.37 -19.25
CA ASN A 153 2.66 -2.96 -19.93
C ASN A 153 1.40 -3.57 -19.31
N SER A 154 1.40 -3.76 -18.00
CA SER A 154 0.34 -4.42 -17.23
C SER A 154 -0.33 -3.45 -16.28
N LYS A 155 -1.52 -3.82 -15.77
CA LYS A 155 -2.23 -2.97 -14.82
C LYS A 155 -1.59 -3.05 -13.43
N SER A 156 -1.65 -1.94 -12.71
CA SER A 156 -1.32 -1.89 -11.28
C SER A 156 -2.20 -0.89 -10.55
N ILE A 157 -2.50 -1.20 -9.28
CA ILE A 157 -3.46 -0.49 -8.44
C ILE A 157 -2.71 0.33 -7.40
N GLY A 158 -3.18 1.56 -7.17
CA GLY A 158 -2.75 2.40 -6.07
C GLY A 158 -3.92 2.72 -5.14
N LEU A 159 -3.89 2.17 -3.92
CA LEU A 159 -4.85 2.50 -2.86
C LEU A 159 -4.22 3.56 -1.97
N ASN A 160 -4.38 4.84 -2.31
CA ASN A 160 -3.81 5.97 -1.58
C ASN A 160 -4.70 6.39 -0.40
N ILE A 161 -4.17 7.12 0.58
CA ILE A 161 -4.90 7.62 1.75
C ILE A 161 -4.73 9.13 1.86
N SER A 162 -5.79 9.84 2.26
CA SER A 162 -5.70 11.26 2.58
C SER A 162 -4.89 11.44 3.87
N LEU A 163 -3.76 12.14 3.77
CA LEU A 163 -2.90 12.52 4.90
C LEU A 163 -2.83 14.05 5.03
N PRO A 164 -2.52 14.58 6.23
CA PRO A 164 -2.35 16.03 6.44
C PRO A 164 -1.26 16.66 5.57
N ALA A 165 -0.22 15.89 5.22
CA ALA A 165 0.77 16.27 4.23
C ALA A 165 0.38 15.68 2.87
N GLU A 166 0.51 16.45 1.79
CA GLU A 166 0.17 16.01 0.44
C GLU A 166 1.05 14.82 0.03
N GLN A 167 0.45 13.63 -0.04
CA GLN A 167 1.07 12.45 -0.66
C GLN A 167 0.53 12.34 -2.09
N ARG A 168 1.36 12.69 -3.08
CA ARG A 168 1.02 12.45 -4.48
C ARG A 168 1.13 10.96 -4.80
N PRO A 169 0.20 10.39 -5.58
CA PRO A 169 0.34 9.04 -6.09
C PRO A 169 1.58 8.96 -6.99
N ASN A 170 2.26 7.81 -6.98
CA ASN A 170 3.39 7.59 -7.88
C ASN A 170 2.89 7.49 -9.35
N PRO A 171 3.74 7.84 -10.35
CA PRO A 171 3.29 8.02 -11.73
C PRO A 171 3.11 6.71 -12.51
N PHE A 172 3.35 5.55 -11.90
CA PHE A 172 3.31 4.24 -12.57
C PHE A 172 2.01 3.47 -12.33
N ILE A 173 1.12 4.00 -11.49
CA ILE A 173 -0.21 3.44 -11.26
C ILE A 173 -1.04 3.57 -12.54
N THR A 174 -1.84 2.55 -12.87
CA THR A 174 -2.78 2.64 -13.98
C THR A 174 -3.80 3.75 -13.70
N PRO A 175 -4.04 4.70 -14.65
CA PRO A 175 -4.85 5.90 -14.37
C PRO A 175 -6.23 5.64 -13.78
N GLU A 176 -6.94 4.60 -14.24
CA GLU A 176 -8.28 4.23 -13.78
C GLU A 176 -8.27 3.47 -12.43
N LEU A 177 -7.09 3.10 -11.92
CA LEU A 177 -6.90 2.25 -10.73
C LEU A 177 -6.19 2.95 -9.57
N CYS A 178 -6.26 4.29 -9.52
CA CYS A 178 -5.78 5.09 -8.39
C CYS A 178 -6.95 5.56 -7.52
N PHE A 179 -7.12 4.95 -6.34
CA PHE A 179 -8.19 5.26 -5.40
C PHE A 179 -7.65 6.04 -4.20
N GLN A 180 -8.41 7.02 -3.73
CA GLN A 180 -8.07 7.79 -2.54
C GLN A 180 -9.09 7.51 -1.45
N PHE A 181 -8.62 7.05 -0.29
CA PHE A 181 -9.45 6.75 0.88
C PHE A 181 -9.34 7.84 1.94
N GLN A 182 -10.39 8.00 2.73
CA GLN A 182 -10.37 8.77 3.97
C GLN A 182 -10.24 7.85 5.18
N TYR A 183 -10.82 6.65 5.13
CA TYR A 183 -10.85 5.72 6.25
C TYR A 183 -9.78 4.64 6.08
N PHE A 184 -8.79 4.63 6.99
CA PHE A 184 -7.72 3.61 6.98
C PHE A 184 -8.26 2.18 6.97
N ALA A 185 -9.30 1.89 7.76
CA ALA A 185 -9.90 0.56 7.82
C ALA A 185 -10.43 0.08 6.45
N MET A 186 -11.02 0.98 5.65
CA MET A 186 -11.52 0.62 4.33
C MET A 186 -10.39 0.32 3.36
N ARG A 187 -9.35 1.16 3.40
CA ARG A 187 -8.14 0.94 2.60
C ARG A 187 -7.49 -0.42 2.92
N LYS A 188 -7.31 -0.73 4.21
CA LYS A 188 -6.77 -2.01 4.68
C LYS A 188 -7.57 -3.20 4.18
N LEU A 189 -8.89 -3.10 4.31
CA LEU A 189 -9.81 -4.12 3.83
C LEU A 189 -9.58 -4.42 2.33
N HIS A 190 -9.48 -3.40 1.47
CA HIS A 190 -9.25 -3.60 0.04
C HIS A 190 -7.90 -4.23 -0.32
N PHE A 191 -6.85 -4.06 0.50
CA PHE A 191 -5.61 -4.77 0.26
C PHE A 191 -5.83 -6.28 0.34
N LEU A 192 -6.60 -6.74 1.33
CA LEU A 192 -6.74 -8.16 1.62
C LEU A 192 -7.94 -8.82 0.94
N MET A 193 -9.00 -8.08 0.60
CA MET A 193 -10.23 -8.66 0.02
C MET A 193 -10.01 -9.53 -1.24
N ARG A 194 -9.09 -9.12 -2.11
CA ARG A 194 -8.76 -9.83 -3.37
C ARG A 194 -7.35 -10.42 -3.37
N ALA A 195 -6.65 -10.35 -2.23
CA ALA A 195 -5.26 -10.78 -2.15
C ALA A 195 -5.13 -12.28 -2.41
N LYS A 196 -4.19 -12.64 -3.29
CA LYS A 196 -3.67 -13.99 -3.47
C LYS A 196 -2.32 -14.17 -2.81
N ALA A 197 -1.60 -13.09 -2.52
CA ALA A 197 -0.36 -13.11 -1.77
C ALA A 197 -0.10 -11.74 -1.14
N LEU A 198 0.67 -11.74 -0.07
CA LEU A 198 1.24 -10.54 0.54
C LEU A 198 2.75 -10.64 0.51
N VAL A 199 3.42 -9.68 -0.13
CA VAL A 199 4.89 -9.59 -0.18
C VAL A 199 5.33 -8.31 0.53
N VAL A 200 6.16 -8.48 1.56
CA VAL A 200 6.54 -7.42 2.49
C VAL A 200 8.05 -7.21 2.42
N PHE A 201 8.45 -6.11 1.79
CA PHE A 201 9.82 -5.61 1.75
C PHE A 201 10.13 -4.80 3.02
N PRO A 202 11.42 -4.57 3.34
CA PRO A 202 11.81 -3.78 4.50
C PRO A 202 11.08 -2.44 4.60
N GLY A 203 10.59 -2.11 5.81
CA GLY A 203 9.64 -1.01 5.96
C GLY A 203 9.50 -0.47 7.38
N GLY A 204 8.61 0.50 7.54
CA GLY A 204 8.38 1.19 8.82
C GLY A 204 7.09 0.73 9.49
N PHE A 205 6.52 1.61 10.34
CA PHE A 205 5.28 1.31 11.06
C PHE A 205 4.10 0.96 10.14
N GLY A 206 3.92 1.67 9.03
CA GLY A 206 2.84 1.31 8.08
C GLY A 206 3.00 -0.09 7.51
N THR A 207 4.24 -0.51 7.23
CA THR A 207 4.53 -1.86 6.72
C THR A 207 4.27 -2.92 7.80
N LEU A 208 4.67 -2.65 9.04
CA LEU A 208 4.43 -3.54 10.18
C LEU A 208 2.94 -3.66 10.50
N ASP A 209 2.21 -2.54 10.46
CA ASP A 209 0.77 -2.48 10.71
C ASP A 209 0.01 -3.40 9.74
N GLU A 210 0.30 -3.32 8.43
CA GLU A 210 -0.31 -4.19 7.43
C GLU A 210 0.14 -5.66 7.55
N LEU A 211 1.40 -5.91 7.90
CA LEU A 211 1.92 -7.27 8.15
C LEU A 211 1.16 -7.94 9.31
N PHE A 212 1.06 -7.26 10.45
CA PHE A 212 0.39 -7.81 11.63
C PHE A 212 -1.12 -7.92 11.44
N ASP A 213 -1.75 -7.04 10.66
CA ASP A 213 -3.16 -7.17 10.30
C ASP A 213 -3.39 -8.46 9.49
N ALA A 214 -2.58 -8.70 8.46
CA ALA A 214 -2.65 -9.93 7.67
C ALA A 214 -2.36 -11.19 8.50
N LEU A 215 -1.33 -11.18 9.35
CA LEU A 215 -1.00 -12.30 10.22
C LEU A 215 -2.15 -12.62 11.18
N THR A 216 -2.73 -11.59 11.82
CA THR A 216 -3.86 -11.76 12.75
C THR A 216 -5.08 -12.34 12.04
N LEU A 217 -5.39 -11.84 10.83
CA LEU A 217 -6.53 -12.33 10.05
C LEU A 217 -6.30 -13.76 9.54
N ARG A 218 -5.06 -14.12 9.16
CA ARG A 218 -4.70 -15.50 8.77
C ARG A 218 -4.79 -16.45 9.96
N GLN A 219 -4.21 -16.07 11.10
CA GLN A 219 -4.25 -16.81 12.35
C GLN A 219 -5.69 -17.10 12.80
N THR A 220 -6.57 -16.12 12.69
CA THR A 220 -7.97 -16.24 13.15
C THR A 220 -8.93 -16.78 12.08
N HIS A 221 -8.42 -17.16 10.90
CA HIS A 221 -9.21 -17.61 9.74
C HIS A 221 -10.31 -16.62 9.33
N ARG A 222 -10.07 -15.31 9.51
CA ARG A 222 -10.99 -14.22 9.14
C ARG A 222 -10.71 -13.65 7.75
N MET A 223 -9.79 -14.25 7.00
CA MET A 223 -9.53 -13.97 5.60
C MET A 223 -9.21 -15.27 4.84
N GLN A 224 -9.19 -15.20 3.51
CA GLN A 224 -8.76 -16.30 2.67
C GLN A 224 -7.30 -16.68 2.92
N SER A 225 -6.96 -17.93 2.62
CA SER A 225 -5.61 -18.45 2.80
C SER A 225 -4.68 -17.91 1.70
N ILE A 226 -3.64 -17.18 2.11
CA ILE A 226 -2.60 -16.63 1.23
C ILE A 226 -1.21 -16.85 1.83
N PRO A 227 -0.15 -16.95 1.01
CA PRO A 227 1.21 -16.87 1.49
C PRO A 227 1.54 -15.42 1.89
N ILE A 228 2.20 -15.28 3.04
CA ILE A 228 2.79 -14.02 3.51
C ILE A 228 4.31 -14.16 3.41
N ILE A 229 4.92 -13.36 2.55
CA ILE A 229 6.33 -13.46 2.18
C ILE A 229 7.07 -12.23 2.71
N LEU A 230 8.08 -12.45 3.55
CA LEU A 230 8.98 -11.43 4.04
C LEU A 230 10.26 -11.42 3.20
N PHE A 231 10.49 -10.34 2.48
CA PHE A 231 11.64 -10.21 1.59
C PHE A 231 12.89 -9.73 2.35
N GLY A 232 13.98 -10.48 2.28
CA GLY A 232 15.24 -10.20 2.95
C GLY A 232 15.26 -10.61 4.43
N ARG A 233 15.54 -11.88 4.71
CA ARG A 233 15.47 -12.51 6.05
C ARG A 233 16.30 -11.78 7.10
N ASP A 234 17.51 -11.34 6.78
CA ASP A 234 18.40 -10.66 7.73
C ASP A 234 17.77 -9.40 8.35
N TYR A 235 17.04 -8.64 7.53
CA TYR A 235 16.33 -7.45 7.99
C TYR A 235 15.22 -7.86 8.97
N TRP A 236 14.37 -8.80 8.58
CA TRP A 236 13.20 -9.19 9.35
C TRP A 236 13.54 -9.90 10.65
N SER A 237 14.55 -10.77 10.66
CA SER A 237 15.04 -11.46 11.87
C SER A 237 15.61 -10.49 12.91
N THR A 238 16.01 -9.29 12.48
CA THR A 238 16.42 -8.20 13.38
C THR A 238 15.24 -7.39 13.90
N VAL A 239 14.18 -7.24 13.09
CA VAL A 239 13.01 -6.40 13.44
C VAL A 239 12.03 -7.15 14.34
N ILE A 240 11.80 -8.44 14.08
CA ILE A 240 10.83 -9.28 14.78
C ILE A 240 11.45 -10.65 14.98
N ASN A 241 11.37 -11.16 16.21
CA ASN A 241 11.72 -12.54 16.53
C ASN A 241 10.40 -13.29 16.76
N PHE A 242 9.92 -14.01 15.73
CA PHE A 242 8.63 -14.72 15.80
C PHE A 242 8.74 -15.97 16.67
N GLU A 243 9.89 -16.63 16.65
CA GLU A 243 10.21 -17.79 17.50
C GLU A 243 10.08 -17.42 18.97
N PHE A 244 10.62 -16.25 19.37
CA PHE A 244 10.46 -15.75 20.73
C PHE A 244 8.98 -15.53 21.12
N LEU A 245 8.12 -15.09 20.19
CA LEU A 245 6.69 -14.96 20.47
C LEU A 245 6.03 -16.33 20.71
N ALA A 246 6.47 -17.37 20.00
CA ALA A 246 6.01 -18.74 20.22
C ALA A 246 6.54 -19.30 21.56
N ASP A 247 7.83 -19.10 21.86
CA ASP A 247 8.46 -19.51 23.11
C ASP A 247 7.80 -18.86 24.34
N GLU A 248 7.39 -17.59 24.24
CA GLU A 248 6.64 -16.88 25.29
C GLU A 248 5.16 -17.30 25.38
N GLY A 249 4.70 -18.19 24.50
CA GLY A 249 3.33 -18.72 24.50
C GLY A 249 2.25 -17.72 24.08
N VAL A 250 2.62 -16.64 23.38
CA VAL A 250 1.66 -15.62 22.90
C VAL A 250 1.17 -15.90 21.48
N ILE A 251 1.83 -16.81 20.76
CA ILE A 251 1.36 -17.46 19.53
C ILE A 251 1.64 -18.97 19.61
N ALA A 252 0.97 -19.78 18.80
CA ALA A 252 1.25 -21.22 18.68
C ALA A 252 2.41 -21.47 17.70
N ASP A 253 3.13 -22.59 17.85
CA ASP A 253 4.23 -22.98 16.96
C ASP A 253 3.81 -23.04 15.49
N GLU A 254 2.60 -23.53 15.22
CA GLU A 254 2.02 -23.57 13.87
C GLU A 254 1.83 -22.19 13.24
N HIS A 255 1.78 -21.10 14.03
CA HIS A 255 1.72 -19.75 13.48
C HIS A 255 3.06 -19.27 12.89
N LEU A 256 4.18 -19.93 13.22
CA LEU A 256 5.48 -19.67 12.58
C LEU A 256 5.45 -20.01 11.09
N GLU A 257 4.59 -20.96 10.68
CA GLU A 257 4.41 -21.36 9.28
C GLU A 257 3.61 -20.33 8.45
N LEU A 258 3.01 -19.32 9.09
CA LEU A 258 2.31 -18.25 8.37
C LEU A 258 3.25 -17.39 7.53
N VAL A 259 4.54 -17.35 7.91
CA VAL A 259 5.55 -16.51 7.29
C VAL A 259 6.52 -17.37 6.47
N GLN A 260 6.73 -16.94 5.24
CA GLN A 260 7.79 -17.47 4.37
C GLN A 260 8.78 -16.34 4.05
N TYR A 261 10.00 -16.71 3.67
CA TYR A 261 11.05 -15.75 3.32
C TYR A 261 11.46 -15.92 1.86
N ALA A 262 11.85 -14.83 1.23
CA ALA A 262 12.47 -14.81 -0.09
C ALA A 262 13.64 -13.83 -0.12
N GLU A 263 14.69 -14.18 -0.84
CA GLU A 263 15.86 -13.34 -1.08
C GLU A 263 15.92 -12.80 -2.51
N THR A 264 15.24 -13.47 -3.46
CA THR A 264 15.13 -13.01 -4.85
C THR A 264 13.68 -12.84 -5.32
N PRO A 265 13.43 -12.01 -6.35
CA PRO A 265 12.12 -11.88 -6.99
C PRO A 265 11.53 -13.22 -7.46
N GLU A 266 12.37 -14.09 -8.02
CA GLU A 266 11.98 -15.41 -8.53
C GLU A 266 11.56 -16.32 -7.38
N GLU A 267 12.29 -16.34 -6.27
CA GLU A 267 11.92 -17.10 -5.07
C GLU A 267 10.55 -16.65 -4.54
N ALA A 268 10.33 -15.34 -4.43
CA ALA A 268 9.06 -14.79 -3.97
C ALA A 268 7.91 -15.19 -4.91
N TRP A 269 8.14 -15.18 -6.22
CA TRP A 269 7.14 -15.63 -7.18
C TRP A 269 6.91 -17.15 -7.10
N GLN A 270 7.96 -17.94 -6.97
CA GLN A 270 7.89 -19.40 -6.87
C GLN A 270 7.07 -19.83 -5.65
N VAL A 271 7.25 -19.17 -4.50
CA VAL A 271 6.42 -19.41 -3.30
C VAL A 271 4.93 -19.22 -3.62
N ILE A 272 4.57 -18.18 -4.37
CA ILE A 272 3.17 -17.94 -4.77
C ILE A 272 2.68 -19.02 -5.73
N CYS A 273 3.50 -19.42 -6.70
CA CYS A 273 3.17 -20.50 -7.64
C CYS A 273 2.93 -21.82 -6.93
N ASP A 274 3.84 -22.23 -6.03
CA ASP A 274 3.75 -23.49 -5.30
C ASP A 274 2.51 -23.50 -4.40
N TYR A 275 2.24 -22.38 -3.72
CA TYR A 275 1.10 -22.25 -2.82
C TYR A 275 -0.25 -22.40 -3.53
N HIS A 276 -0.37 -21.87 -4.76
CA HIS A 276 -1.62 -21.91 -5.54
C HIS A 276 -1.65 -23.01 -6.61
N GLY A 277 -0.60 -23.82 -6.73
CA GLY A 277 -0.48 -24.87 -7.74
C GLY A 277 -0.48 -24.32 -9.18
N LEU A 278 0.30 -23.26 -9.44
CA LEU A 278 0.37 -22.60 -10.75
C LEU A 278 1.44 -23.18 -11.70
N ASN A 279 2.21 -24.17 -11.24
CA ASN A 279 3.25 -24.84 -12.02
C ASN A 279 2.69 -25.87 -13.01
#